data_AF-A0A2N8N531-F1
#
_entry.id   AF-A0A2N8N531-F1
#
_cell.length_a   1.000
_cell.length_b   1.000
_cell.length_c   1.000
_cell.angle_alpha   90.00
_cell.angle_beta   90.00
_cell.angle_gamma   90.00
#
_symmetry.space_group_name_H-M   'P 1'
#
loop_
_entity.id
_entity.type
_entity.pdbx_description
1 polymer ?
#
loop_
_entity_poly.entity_id
_entity_poly.type
_entity_poly.pdbx_seq_one_letter_code
_entity_poly.pdbx_strand_id
1 'polypeptide(L)'
;SGKESRTYRLPTEAEWEYCCRAGSKTAYGYGNDDSDMDEYGWHFNKSHWQTHPVGQLKPNAWGLYDMHGNASEWCLDSYEPEFYRKSPKKDPRSPIFGPKGVSRGGAWLNAPMNCRSAVRDVSAPMDRNNLVGFRIVLLPASTETEPPPKSDSKPAKTPSPKEGWVQLFNGRDLTGWKTQPGEPGDWKVEDGILVGRGPKRSHLYSRRDDYENFHFLVEAKINQGGNSGQLFRTQVIANHIGGYEAQIDSSMHKAKTGSLYITGGRPAVAVEKTLVPVDTWLTQEVIAQGNHIIIKVNGQTVVDYIDKDNTWKRGYLALQVFDPATVVQFRRVEVKELKPQ
;
A
#
# COMPACT_ATOMS: atom_id res chain seq x y z
N SER A 1 14.58 6.82 -4.47
CA SER A 1 14.77 7.00 -5.92
C SER A 1 15.98 6.16 -6.35
N GLY A 2 16.01 5.68 -7.60
CA GLY A 2 17.13 4.87 -8.12
C GLY A 2 18.49 5.58 -8.23
N LYS A 3 18.57 6.86 -7.81
CA LYS A 3 19.82 7.64 -7.77
C LYS A 3 20.49 7.64 -6.38
N GLU A 4 19.74 7.43 -5.30
CA GLU A 4 20.24 7.69 -3.94
C GLU A 4 19.96 6.55 -2.93
N SER A 5 19.36 5.44 -3.35
CA SER A 5 18.96 4.33 -2.44
C SER A 5 18.18 4.80 -1.19
N ARG A 6 17.42 5.89 -1.35
CA ARG A 6 16.61 6.51 -0.31
C ARG A 6 15.12 6.35 -0.62
N THR A 7 14.32 6.08 0.40
CA THR A 7 12.87 5.95 0.26
C THR A 7 12.20 7.26 0.64
N TYR A 8 11.31 7.74 -0.24
CA TYR A 8 10.60 9.00 -0.06
C TYR A 8 9.09 8.75 -0.15
N ARG A 9 8.31 9.53 0.60
CA ARG A 9 6.85 9.57 0.48
C ARG A 9 6.35 10.99 0.75
N LEU A 10 5.07 11.27 0.47
CA LEU A 10 4.43 12.48 0.98
C LEU A 10 4.26 12.38 2.51
N PRO A 11 4.28 13.51 3.24
CA PRO A 11 3.94 13.52 4.66
C PRO A 11 2.48 13.12 4.87
N THR A 12 2.15 12.52 6.01
CA THR A 12 0.76 12.48 6.45
C THR A 12 0.31 13.89 6.86
N GLU A 13 -0.99 14.14 6.94
CA GLU A 13 -1.52 15.40 7.46
C GLU A 13 -0.97 15.72 8.86
N ALA A 14 -0.89 14.70 9.72
CA ALA A 14 -0.39 14.85 11.09
C ALA A 14 1.11 15.16 11.12
N GLU A 15 1.91 14.49 10.29
CA GLU A 15 3.34 14.77 10.18
C GLU A 15 3.60 16.16 9.60
N TRP A 16 2.82 16.57 8.59
CA TRP A 16 2.90 17.90 8.02
C TRP A 16 2.62 18.97 9.08
N GLU A 17 1.53 18.81 9.84
CA GLU A 17 1.15 19.76 10.89
C GLU A 17 2.16 19.78 12.03
N TYR A 18 2.70 18.61 12.40
CA TYR A 18 3.77 18.50 13.40
C TYR A 18 5.03 19.27 12.96
N CYS A 19 5.45 19.09 11.71
CA CYS A 19 6.55 19.83 11.11
C CYS A 19 6.27 21.32 11.04
N CYS A 20 5.07 21.74 10.62
CA CYS A 20 4.67 23.15 10.53
C CYS A 20 4.75 23.84 11.90
N ARG A 21 4.21 23.17 12.93
CA ARG A 21 4.20 23.64 14.31
C ARG A 21 5.59 23.69 14.95
N ALA A 22 6.50 22.81 14.57
CA ALA A 22 7.87 22.75 15.08
C ALA A 22 7.97 22.86 16.62
N GLY A 23 7.09 22.14 17.33
CA GLY A 23 7.01 22.14 18.80
C GLY A 23 6.03 23.15 19.41
N SER A 24 5.48 24.07 18.62
CA SER A 24 4.44 25.00 19.06
C SER A 24 3.05 24.34 19.14
N LYS A 25 2.17 24.92 19.96
CA LYS A 25 0.73 24.61 20.04
C LYS A 25 -0.16 25.73 19.47
N THR A 26 0.45 26.78 18.91
CA THR A 26 -0.25 27.98 18.45
C THR A 26 -0.89 27.83 17.07
N ALA A 27 -1.67 28.81 16.63
CA ALA A 27 -2.34 28.76 15.32
C ALA A 27 -1.34 28.62 14.14
N TYR A 28 -0.23 29.34 14.22
CA TYR A 28 0.91 29.30 13.31
C TYR A 28 2.12 28.70 14.02
N GLY A 29 3.19 28.35 13.29
CA GLY A 29 4.45 27.89 13.89
C GLY A 29 5.14 28.96 14.74
N TYR A 30 4.79 30.24 14.52
CA TYR A 30 5.39 31.40 15.18
C TYR A 30 4.48 32.10 16.22
N GLY A 31 3.17 31.87 16.20
CA GLY A 31 2.23 32.63 17.05
C GLY A 31 0.77 32.26 16.87
N ASN A 32 -0.13 32.96 17.60
CA ASN A 32 -1.58 32.71 17.55
C ASN A 32 -2.34 33.64 16.60
N ASP A 33 -1.75 34.79 16.26
CA ASP A 33 -2.30 35.76 15.33
C ASP A 33 -1.45 35.83 14.05
N ASP A 34 -2.00 36.49 13.03
CA ASP A 34 -1.40 36.62 11.71
C ASP A 34 -0.52 37.87 11.55
N SER A 35 -0.20 38.58 12.63
CA SER A 35 0.55 39.85 12.54
C SER A 35 1.93 39.68 11.91
N ASP A 36 2.60 38.55 12.18
CA ASP A 36 3.92 38.23 11.61
C ASP A 36 3.84 37.43 10.29
N MET A 37 2.65 37.25 9.69
CA MET A 37 2.50 36.40 8.50
C MET A 37 3.42 36.82 7.34
N ASP A 38 3.61 38.13 7.13
CA ASP A 38 4.49 38.68 6.09
C ASP A 38 5.97 38.26 6.26
N GLU A 39 6.38 37.88 7.48
CA GLU A 39 7.73 37.43 7.79
C GLU A 39 7.94 35.93 7.60
N TYR A 40 6.86 35.12 7.67
CA TYR A 40 6.93 33.66 7.69
C TYR A 40 6.25 32.98 6.50
N GLY A 41 5.45 33.71 5.72
CA GLY A 41 4.62 33.09 4.71
C GLY A 41 4.24 33.94 3.50
N TRP A 42 3.98 33.27 2.39
CA TRP A 42 3.51 33.88 1.15
C TRP A 42 2.00 33.72 1.02
N HIS A 43 1.25 34.80 1.18
CA HIS A 43 -0.22 34.87 1.10
C HIS A 43 -0.65 36.01 0.18
N PHE A 44 -1.96 36.17 -0.07
CA PHE A 44 -2.45 37.03 -1.14
C PHE A 44 -2.00 38.51 -1.04
N ASN A 45 -1.78 39.03 0.18
CA ASN A 45 -1.30 40.40 0.39
C ASN A 45 0.21 40.57 0.15
N LYS A 46 0.99 39.49 0.23
CA LYS A 46 2.46 39.52 0.23
C LYS A 46 3.09 38.89 -1.03
N SER A 47 2.37 37.97 -1.67
CA SER A 47 2.90 37.09 -2.72
C SER A 47 2.98 37.72 -4.10
N HIS A 48 2.41 38.91 -4.31
CA HIS A 48 2.29 39.52 -5.64
C HIS A 48 1.64 38.58 -6.68
N TRP A 49 0.69 37.75 -6.23
CA TRP A 49 -0.09 36.84 -7.07
C TRP A 49 0.75 35.74 -7.76
N GLN A 50 1.83 35.31 -7.13
CA GLN A 50 2.68 34.24 -7.65
C GLN A 50 3.35 33.42 -6.54
N THR A 51 3.92 32.27 -6.91
CA THR A 51 4.86 31.54 -6.07
C THR A 51 6.21 32.25 -6.00
N HIS A 52 6.97 31.95 -4.95
CA HIS A 52 8.32 32.46 -4.72
C HIS A 52 9.31 31.32 -4.49
N PRO A 53 10.61 31.51 -4.80
CA PRO A 53 11.65 30.57 -4.41
C PRO A 53 11.62 30.27 -2.90
N VAL A 54 11.79 29.00 -2.55
CA VAL A 54 11.79 28.55 -1.16
C VAL A 54 12.91 29.22 -0.38
N GLY A 55 12.64 29.58 0.88
CA GLY A 55 13.66 30.06 1.81
C GLY A 55 13.93 31.56 1.80
N GLN A 56 13.02 32.35 1.22
CA GLN A 56 13.13 33.83 1.20
C GLN A 56 12.55 34.51 2.45
N LEU A 57 11.76 33.78 3.25
CA LEU A 57 11.13 34.25 4.49
C LEU A 57 11.70 33.49 5.70
N LYS A 58 11.30 33.86 6.93
CA LYS A 58 11.80 33.21 8.15
C LYS A 58 11.35 31.74 8.20
N PRO A 59 12.24 30.82 8.62
CA PRO A 59 11.85 29.43 8.86
C PRO A 59 11.08 29.31 10.18
N ASN A 60 10.42 28.17 10.38
CA ASN A 60 9.93 27.81 11.71
C ASN A 60 11.07 27.36 12.64
N ALA A 61 10.74 26.99 13.88
CA ALA A 61 11.71 26.64 14.92
C ALA A 61 12.62 25.43 14.59
N TRP A 62 12.31 24.62 13.58
CA TRP A 62 13.15 23.51 13.11
C TRP A 62 13.92 23.82 11.83
N GLY A 63 13.88 25.06 11.35
CA GLY A 63 14.55 25.45 10.11
C GLY A 63 13.78 25.10 8.84
N LEU A 64 12.49 24.75 8.94
CA LEU A 64 11.66 24.49 7.77
C LEU A 64 11.07 25.79 7.24
N TYR A 65 11.28 26.05 5.96
CA TYR A 65 10.79 27.22 5.26
C TYR A 65 9.43 26.97 4.61
N ASP A 66 8.71 28.08 4.36
CA ASP A 66 7.47 28.10 3.59
C ASP A 66 6.43 27.10 4.12
N MET A 67 6.33 27.00 5.45
CA MET A 67 5.31 26.19 6.14
C MET A 67 3.94 26.89 6.19
N HIS A 68 3.88 28.16 5.80
CA HIS A 68 2.69 29.00 5.79
C HIS A 68 2.58 29.68 4.42
N GLY A 69 1.69 29.22 3.54
CA GLY A 69 1.51 29.79 2.21
C GLY A 69 2.50 29.27 1.16
N ASN A 70 2.75 30.09 0.14
CA ASN A 70 3.50 29.77 -1.09
C ASN A 70 2.80 28.69 -1.92
N ALA A 71 2.86 27.44 -1.51
CA ALA A 71 2.12 26.34 -2.11
C ALA A 71 1.43 25.52 -1.02
N SER A 72 0.15 25.23 -1.22
CA SER A 72 -0.58 24.29 -0.36
C SER A 72 -0.09 22.88 -0.70
N GLU A 73 0.36 22.13 0.30
CA GLU A 73 1.10 20.90 0.03
C GLU A 73 0.26 19.66 0.20
N TRP A 74 0.27 18.83 -0.83
CA TRP A 74 -0.44 17.57 -0.86
C TRP A 74 0.09 16.61 0.19
N CYS A 75 -0.81 16.08 1.02
CA CYS A 75 -0.52 15.07 2.02
C CYS A 75 -0.92 13.67 1.51
N LEU A 76 -0.36 12.64 2.13
CA LEU A 76 -0.65 11.24 1.79
C LEU A 76 -2.11 10.85 2.10
N ASP A 77 -2.69 11.46 3.12
CA ASP A 77 -4.06 11.25 3.59
C ASP A 77 -5.14 11.64 2.57
N SER A 78 -6.36 11.21 2.86
CA SER A 78 -7.56 11.66 2.16
C SER A 78 -8.35 12.63 3.01
N TYR A 79 -8.98 13.58 2.35
CA TYR A 79 -9.87 14.51 3.01
C TYR A 79 -11.15 13.80 3.46
N GLU A 80 -11.33 13.70 4.77
CA GLU A 80 -12.60 13.35 5.40
C GLU A 80 -13.01 14.49 6.36
N PRO A 81 -14.19 15.12 6.17
CA PRO A 81 -14.60 16.31 6.93
C PRO A 81 -14.56 16.10 8.45
N GLU A 82 -15.05 14.96 8.92
CA GLU A 82 -15.24 14.65 10.35
C GLU A 82 -14.06 13.87 10.96
N PHE A 83 -12.97 13.69 10.21
CA PHE A 83 -11.89 12.78 10.58
C PHE A 83 -11.34 13.06 11.99
N TYR A 84 -10.93 14.30 12.25
CA TYR A 84 -10.33 14.69 13.53
C TYR A 84 -11.30 14.68 14.72
N ARG A 85 -12.62 14.61 14.48
CA ARG A 85 -13.62 14.46 15.55
C ARG A 85 -13.65 13.03 16.11
N LYS A 86 -13.26 12.05 15.29
CA LYS A 86 -13.29 10.61 15.63
C LYS A 86 -11.92 9.94 15.61
N SER A 87 -10.86 10.65 15.22
CA SER A 87 -9.53 10.09 15.11
C SER A 87 -8.92 9.81 16.50
N PRO A 88 -7.93 8.91 16.58
CA PRO A 88 -7.02 8.87 17.73
C PRO A 88 -6.42 10.25 17.99
N LYS A 89 -6.14 10.57 19.27
CA LYS A 89 -5.50 11.86 19.64
C LYS A 89 -4.01 11.92 19.29
N LYS A 90 -3.36 10.76 19.26
CA LYS A 90 -1.94 10.60 18.96
C LYS A 90 -1.79 9.96 17.60
N ASP A 91 -0.96 10.57 16.75
CA ASP A 91 -0.66 10.14 15.39
C ASP A 91 -1.93 9.81 14.56
N PRO A 92 -2.90 10.74 14.47
CA PRO A 92 -4.11 10.53 13.69
C PRO A 92 -3.75 10.33 12.22
N ARG A 93 -4.31 9.28 11.61
CA ARG A 93 -4.11 8.98 10.19
C ARG A 93 -5.44 8.71 9.51
N SER A 94 -5.80 9.57 8.58
CA SER A 94 -6.97 9.39 7.73
C SER A 94 -6.67 8.28 6.71
N PRO A 95 -7.67 7.59 6.16
CA PRO A 95 -7.44 6.68 5.04
C PRO A 95 -6.61 7.37 3.97
N ILE A 96 -5.61 6.70 3.40
CA ILE A 96 -4.86 7.19 2.24
C ILE A 96 -5.56 6.70 0.95
N PHE A 97 -5.54 7.43 -0.16
CA PHE A 97 -6.25 7.04 -1.42
C PHE A 97 -7.80 7.00 -1.40
N GLY A 98 -8.43 7.98 -0.77
CA GLY A 98 -9.85 8.29 -0.88
C GLY A 98 -10.16 9.17 -2.09
N PRO A 99 -11.45 9.42 -2.39
CA PRO A 99 -11.86 10.17 -3.59
C PRO A 99 -11.47 11.65 -3.58
N LYS A 100 -11.01 12.17 -2.42
CA LYS A 100 -10.64 13.55 -2.21
C LYS A 100 -9.28 13.58 -1.51
N GLY A 101 -8.31 14.25 -2.12
CA GLY A 101 -7.03 14.52 -1.47
C GLY A 101 -7.14 15.69 -0.50
N VAL A 102 -6.15 15.80 0.37
CA VAL A 102 -6.02 16.89 1.33
C VAL A 102 -4.67 17.56 1.18
N SER A 103 -4.68 18.89 1.22
CA SER A 103 -3.49 19.71 1.25
C SER A 103 -3.48 20.62 2.47
N ARG A 104 -2.29 21.03 2.92
CA ARG A 104 -2.11 21.85 4.13
C ARG A 104 -1.18 23.04 3.89
N GLY A 105 -1.25 24.01 4.79
CA GLY A 105 -0.37 25.19 4.82
C GLY A 105 -0.85 26.40 4.05
N GLY A 106 -1.82 26.25 3.15
CA GLY A 106 -2.30 27.33 2.30
C GLY A 106 -1.30 27.69 1.21
N ALA A 107 -1.73 28.51 0.25
CA ALA A 107 -0.97 28.90 -0.93
C ALA A 107 -0.85 30.42 -1.04
N TRP A 108 -0.05 30.87 -2.00
CA TRP A 108 0.21 32.28 -2.31
C TRP A 108 -1.05 33.13 -2.55
N LEU A 109 -2.18 32.51 -2.92
CA LEU A 109 -3.46 33.18 -3.17
C LEU A 109 -4.40 33.22 -1.95
N ASN A 110 -4.07 32.53 -0.87
CA ASN A 110 -4.95 32.42 0.28
C ASN A 110 -4.79 33.60 1.25
N ALA A 111 -5.84 33.88 2.03
CA ALA A 111 -5.79 34.79 3.17
C ALA A 111 -4.86 34.25 4.28
N PRO A 112 -4.20 35.11 5.08
CA PRO A 112 -3.34 34.67 6.20
C PRO A 112 -3.99 33.63 7.12
N MET A 113 -5.27 33.83 7.47
CA MET A 113 -6.06 32.90 8.28
C MET A 113 -6.19 31.48 7.71
N ASN A 114 -6.05 31.33 6.40
CA ASN A 114 -6.10 30.06 5.67
C ASN A 114 -4.71 29.41 5.51
N CYS A 115 -3.66 30.04 6.04
CA CYS A 115 -2.30 29.50 6.06
C CYS A 115 -1.88 28.96 7.44
N ARG A 116 -2.82 28.83 8.38
CA ARG A 116 -2.57 28.27 9.73
C ARG A 116 -2.14 26.81 9.67
N SER A 117 -1.40 26.38 10.69
CA SER A 117 -0.85 25.02 10.80
C SER A 117 -1.90 23.91 10.71
N ALA A 118 -3.11 24.18 11.23
CA ALA A 118 -4.20 23.21 11.27
C ALA A 118 -5.11 23.26 10.04
N VAL A 119 -4.99 24.27 9.18
CA VAL A 119 -5.85 24.40 8.00
C VAL A 119 -5.59 23.22 7.06
N ARG A 120 -6.69 22.70 6.54
CA ARG A 120 -6.72 21.61 5.58
C ARG A 120 -7.67 22.02 4.47
N ASP A 121 -7.23 21.84 3.25
CA ASP A 121 -8.02 22.13 2.06
C ASP A 121 -8.29 20.83 1.29
N VAL A 122 -9.36 20.83 0.52
CA VAL A 122 -9.80 19.68 -0.26
C VAL A 122 -9.49 19.90 -1.72
N SER A 123 -8.94 18.89 -2.38
CA SER A 123 -8.69 18.94 -3.82
C SER A 123 -8.95 17.57 -4.42
N ALA A 124 -9.60 17.52 -5.59
CA ALA A 124 -9.75 16.23 -6.26
C ALA A 124 -8.39 15.81 -6.86
N PRO A 125 -8.03 14.52 -6.82
CA PRO A 125 -6.74 14.04 -7.32
C PRO A 125 -6.44 14.35 -8.80
N MET A 126 -7.49 14.64 -9.59
CA MET A 126 -7.39 14.98 -11.00
C MET A 126 -7.41 16.49 -11.27
N ASP A 127 -7.60 17.31 -10.24
CA ASP A 127 -7.64 18.76 -10.39
C ASP A 127 -6.25 19.28 -10.73
N ARG A 128 -6.18 20.09 -11.79
CA ARG A 128 -4.98 20.85 -12.11
C ARG A 128 -5.08 22.18 -11.40
N ASN A 129 -4.29 22.34 -10.34
CA ASN A 129 -4.30 23.53 -9.51
C ASN A 129 -2.88 24.11 -9.40
N ASN A 130 -2.72 25.40 -9.70
CA ASN A 130 -1.44 26.11 -9.57
C ASN A 130 -1.15 26.60 -8.13
N LEU A 131 -2.05 26.29 -7.20
CA LEU A 131 -1.89 26.54 -5.77
C LEU A 131 -1.27 25.35 -5.02
N VAL A 132 -1.25 24.16 -5.63
CA VAL A 132 -0.89 22.91 -4.98
C VAL A 132 0.54 22.49 -5.33
N GLY A 133 1.33 22.20 -4.30
CA GLY A 133 2.68 21.64 -4.40
C GLY A 133 2.82 20.35 -3.60
N PHE A 134 4.05 19.90 -3.41
CA PHE A 134 4.37 18.76 -2.55
C PHE A 134 5.73 18.95 -1.89
N ARG A 135 5.85 18.42 -0.67
CA ARG A 135 7.12 18.11 -0.03
C ARG A 135 7.24 16.63 0.23
N ILE A 136 8.47 16.15 0.35
CA ILE A 136 8.75 14.73 0.57
C ILE A 136 9.34 14.51 1.96
N VAL A 137 8.91 13.43 2.59
CA VAL A 137 9.55 12.86 3.77
C VAL A 137 10.56 11.84 3.28
N LEU A 138 11.84 12.07 3.61
CA LEU A 138 12.86 11.05 3.53
C LEU A 138 12.61 10.07 4.69
N LEU A 139 12.33 8.82 4.35
CA LEU A 139 12.33 7.78 5.36
C LEU A 139 13.79 7.51 5.75
N PRO A 140 14.10 7.37 7.05
CA PRO A 140 15.42 6.94 7.45
C PRO A 140 15.77 5.68 6.67
N ALA A 141 16.99 5.65 6.13
CA ALA A 141 17.58 4.37 5.73
C ALA A 141 17.41 3.46 6.94
N SER A 142 16.86 2.27 6.74
CA SER A 142 16.68 1.27 7.78
C SER A 142 18.00 1.11 8.53
N THR A 143 18.11 1.81 9.65
CA THR A 143 19.22 1.69 10.57
C THR A 143 18.87 0.49 11.41
N GLU A 144 19.61 -0.59 11.20
CA GLU A 144 19.63 -1.72 12.10
C GLU A 144 20.13 -1.25 13.48
N THR A 145 19.22 -0.87 14.39
CA THR A 145 19.46 -0.72 15.85
C THR A 145 18.07 -0.64 16.50
N GLU A 146 17.55 -1.56 17.32
CA GLU A 146 18.06 -2.51 18.30
C GLU A 146 17.43 -3.93 18.11
N PRO A 147 18.02 -4.98 18.69
CA PRO A 147 17.63 -6.36 18.43
C PRO A 147 16.30 -6.72 19.11
N PRO A 148 15.47 -7.61 18.52
CA PRO A 148 14.46 -8.33 19.30
C PRO A 148 15.17 -9.10 20.43
N PRO A 149 14.49 -9.33 21.58
CA PRO A 149 15.11 -9.99 22.73
C PRO A 149 15.78 -11.28 22.26
N LYS A 150 17.06 -11.44 22.64
CA LYS A 150 17.98 -12.49 22.19
C LYS A 150 17.23 -13.81 21.93
N SER A 151 16.99 -14.08 20.66
CA SER A 151 16.79 -15.43 20.16
C SER A 151 18.05 -15.73 19.38
N ASP A 152 18.85 -16.65 19.90
CA ASP A 152 20.00 -17.20 19.20
C ASP A 152 19.60 -17.67 17.80
N SER A 153 19.92 -16.91 16.75
CA SER A 153 19.97 -17.46 15.41
C SER A 153 21.02 -16.76 14.55
N LYS A 154 22.01 -17.57 14.15
CA LYS A 154 22.93 -17.40 13.02
C LYS A 154 22.24 -16.80 11.78
N PRO A 155 23.01 -16.26 10.80
CA PRO A 155 22.47 -15.78 9.53
C PRO A 155 21.47 -16.82 9.02
N ALA A 156 20.25 -16.39 8.70
CA ALA A 156 19.26 -17.28 8.14
C ALA A 156 19.84 -17.84 6.84
N LYS A 157 20.45 -19.02 6.94
CA LYS A 157 20.29 -20.06 5.94
C LYS A 157 18.82 -19.99 5.55
N THR A 158 18.54 -19.84 4.26
CA THR A 158 17.25 -20.20 3.69
C THR A 158 16.76 -21.42 4.48
N PRO A 159 15.63 -21.34 5.22
CA PRO A 159 15.22 -22.45 6.04
C PRO A 159 15.23 -23.68 5.15
N SER A 160 15.94 -24.73 5.58
CA SER A 160 15.83 -26.03 4.94
C SER A 160 14.35 -26.27 4.72
N PRO A 161 13.90 -26.61 3.49
CA PRO A 161 12.48 -26.67 3.20
C PRO A 161 11.80 -27.52 4.27
N LYS A 162 10.82 -26.93 4.97
CA LYS A 162 10.01 -27.66 5.95
C LYS A 162 9.49 -28.90 5.22
N GLU A 163 9.56 -30.09 5.82
CA GLU A 163 9.39 -31.34 5.09
C GLU A 163 8.16 -31.35 4.14
N GLY A 164 8.42 -31.52 2.85
CA GLY A 164 7.43 -31.50 1.76
C GLY A 164 7.04 -30.12 1.20
N TRP A 165 7.57 -29.02 1.74
CA TRP A 165 7.37 -27.67 1.19
C TRP A 165 8.42 -27.34 0.14
N VAL A 166 7.98 -26.65 -0.92
CA VAL A 166 8.81 -26.15 -2.01
C VAL A 166 8.73 -24.63 -2.01
N GLN A 167 9.89 -23.98 -1.98
CA GLN A 167 10.00 -22.52 -2.13
C GLN A 167 9.80 -22.13 -3.59
N LEU A 168 8.74 -21.36 -3.88
CA LEU A 168 8.47 -20.84 -5.22
C LEU A 168 9.14 -19.48 -5.45
N PHE A 169 9.26 -18.64 -4.41
CA PHE A 169 10.00 -17.38 -4.49
C PHE A 169 11.38 -17.50 -3.86
N ASN A 170 12.43 -17.31 -4.66
CA ASN A 170 13.82 -17.55 -4.25
C ASN A 170 14.50 -16.37 -3.53
N GLY A 171 13.78 -15.25 -3.32
CA GLY A 171 14.31 -14.06 -2.63
C GLY A 171 15.30 -13.23 -3.45
N ARG A 172 15.52 -13.52 -4.74
CA ARG A 172 16.57 -12.89 -5.56
C ARG A 172 16.09 -12.40 -6.91
N ASP A 173 15.32 -13.21 -7.62
CA ASP A 173 14.84 -12.91 -8.97
C ASP A 173 13.54 -13.67 -9.30
N LEU A 174 13.10 -13.60 -10.56
CA LEU A 174 11.90 -14.28 -11.05
C LEU A 174 12.18 -15.70 -11.57
N THR A 175 13.33 -16.31 -11.27
CA THR A 175 13.59 -17.70 -11.65
C THR A 175 12.52 -18.60 -11.05
N GLY A 176 11.94 -19.46 -11.88
CA GLY A 176 10.80 -20.30 -11.49
C GLY A 176 9.42 -19.69 -11.78
N TRP A 177 9.37 -18.46 -12.32
CA TRP A 177 8.14 -17.78 -12.71
C TRP A 177 8.04 -17.53 -14.22
N LYS A 178 6.82 -17.32 -14.70
CA LYS A 178 6.45 -16.88 -16.06
C LYS A 178 5.53 -15.67 -15.94
N THR A 179 5.77 -14.61 -16.69
CA THR A 179 4.84 -13.47 -16.78
C THR A 179 3.74 -13.75 -17.79
N GLN A 180 2.58 -13.10 -17.63
CA GLN A 180 1.49 -13.18 -18.59
C GLN A 180 1.95 -12.74 -20.00
N PRO A 181 1.74 -13.56 -21.06
CA PRO A 181 2.03 -13.14 -22.42
C PRO A 181 1.22 -11.90 -22.82
N GLY A 182 1.87 -10.92 -23.44
CA GLY A 182 1.24 -9.66 -23.88
C GLY A 182 1.01 -8.62 -22.78
N GLU A 183 0.86 -9.04 -21.52
CA GLU A 183 0.67 -8.15 -20.37
C GLU A 183 1.62 -8.53 -19.21
N PRO A 184 2.95 -8.44 -19.41
CA PRO A 184 3.92 -9.04 -18.49
C PRO A 184 3.99 -8.38 -17.10
N GLY A 185 3.41 -7.17 -16.94
CA GLY A 185 3.44 -6.42 -15.69
C GLY A 185 4.81 -5.85 -15.32
N ASP A 186 4.87 -5.09 -14.22
CA ASP A 186 6.13 -4.70 -13.57
C ASP A 186 6.34 -5.57 -12.33
N TRP A 187 6.84 -6.78 -12.56
CA TRP A 187 7.28 -7.70 -11.50
C TRP A 187 8.78 -7.61 -11.30
N LYS A 188 9.22 -7.29 -10.09
CA LYS A 188 10.65 -7.14 -9.75
C LYS A 188 10.94 -7.68 -8.37
N VAL A 189 12.19 -8.03 -8.13
CA VAL A 189 12.68 -8.30 -6.78
C VAL A 189 13.43 -7.07 -6.30
N GLU A 190 12.94 -6.46 -5.24
CA GLU A 190 13.50 -5.26 -4.60
C GLU A 190 13.81 -5.65 -3.15
N ASP A 191 15.09 -5.62 -2.75
CA ASP A 191 15.54 -5.97 -1.38
C ASP A 191 15.03 -7.34 -0.87
N GLY A 192 15.06 -8.34 -1.75
CA GLY A 192 14.58 -9.69 -1.44
C GLY A 192 13.06 -9.84 -1.37
N ILE A 193 12.31 -8.80 -1.74
CA ILE A 193 10.86 -8.78 -1.81
C ILE A 193 10.41 -8.81 -3.26
N LEU A 194 9.54 -9.75 -3.61
CA LEU A 194 8.86 -9.77 -4.90
C LEU A 194 7.78 -8.68 -4.91
N VAL A 195 7.91 -7.69 -5.79
CA VAL A 195 6.99 -6.56 -5.94
C VAL A 195 6.28 -6.68 -7.28
N GLY A 196 4.95 -6.63 -7.26
CA GLY A 196 4.11 -6.52 -8.44
C GLY A 196 3.42 -5.16 -8.47
N ARG A 197 3.52 -4.47 -9.61
CA ARG A 197 2.78 -3.23 -9.92
C ARG A 197 2.65 -3.07 -11.44
N GLY A 198 2.04 -1.98 -11.90
CA GLY A 198 2.07 -1.59 -13.31
C GLY A 198 0.76 -1.03 -13.83
N PRO A 199 0.75 -0.47 -15.06
CA PRO A 199 -0.38 0.30 -15.59
C PRO A 199 -1.58 -0.55 -16.04
N LYS A 200 -1.50 -1.87 -15.91
CA LYS A 200 -2.51 -2.82 -16.39
C LYS A 200 -2.53 -4.05 -15.49
N ARG A 201 -3.63 -4.79 -15.58
CA ARG A 201 -3.74 -6.11 -14.95
C ARG A 201 -2.63 -7.02 -15.46
N SER A 202 -1.97 -7.72 -14.54
CA SER A 202 -0.93 -8.69 -14.87
C SER A 202 -0.92 -9.85 -13.88
N HIS A 203 -0.37 -10.98 -14.32
CA HIS A 203 -0.19 -12.17 -13.50
C HIS A 203 1.23 -12.69 -13.63
N LEU A 204 1.74 -13.20 -12.50
CA LEU A 204 2.99 -13.94 -12.42
C LEU A 204 2.67 -15.40 -12.09
N TYR A 205 2.90 -16.29 -13.04
CA TYR A 205 2.57 -17.71 -12.96
C TYR A 205 3.77 -18.54 -12.54
N SER A 206 3.52 -19.58 -11.76
CA SER A 206 4.45 -20.69 -11.62
C SER A 206 4.80 -21.32 -12.97
N ARG A 207 5.94 -22.01 -13.07
CA ARG A 207 6.35 -22.68 -14.31
C ARG A 207 5.45 -23.88 -14.66
N ARG A 208 4.95 -24.56 -13.62
CA ARG A 208 4.10 -25.74 -13.63
C ARG A 208 2.62 -25.36 -13.58
N ASP A 209 1.78 -26.13 -14.26
CA ASP A 209 0.31 -26.00 -14.30
C ASP A 209 -0.44 -27.27 -13.90
N ASP A 210 0.24 -28.20 -13.28
CA ASP A 210 -0.31 -29.49 -12.87
C ASP A 210 -0.71 -29.53 -11.38
N TYR A 211 -0.66 -28.40 -10.67
CA TYR A 211 -1.03 -28.33 -9.25
C TYR A 211 -2.49 -28.68 -9.04
N GLU A 212 -2.74 -29.83 -8.42
CA GLU A 212 -4.07 -30.37 -8.15
C GLU A 212 -4.41 -30.28 -6.66
N ASN A 213 -3.69 -31.03 -5.81
CA ASN A 213 -3.87 -31.03 -4.36
C ASN A 213 -2.66 -30.40 -3.67
N PHE A 214 -2.87 -29.34 -2.92
CA PHE A 214 -1.76 -28.57 -2.35
C PHE A 214 -2.18 -27.72 -1.15
N HIS A 215 -1.17 -27.31 -0.40
CA HIS A 215 -1.20 -26.20 0.53
C HIS A 215 -0.28 -25.10 -0.02
N PHE A 216 -0.86 -24.00 -0.49
CA PHE A 216 -0.18 -22.85 -1.09
C PHE A 216 -0.18 -21.66 -0.12
N LEU A 217 1.00 -21.22 0.31
CA LEU A 217 1.19 -20.17 1.30
C LEU A 217 1.88 -18.96 0.67
N VAL A 218 1.36 -17.78 0.99
CA VAL A 218 2.02 -16.50 0.73
C VAL A 218 2.14 -15.67 2.00
N GLU A 219 3.27 -15.00 2.18
CA GLU A 219 3.36 -13.83 3.04
C GLU A 219 3.36 -12.59 2.15
N ALA A 220 2.26 -11.84 2.22
CA ALA A 220 1.97 -10.73 1.34
C ALA A 220 1.78 -9.43 2.12
N LYS A 221 2.02 -8.31 1.46
CA LYS A 221 1.65 -6.98 1.92
C LYS A 221 1.13 -6.23 0.71
N ILE A 222 0.01 -5.53 0.87
CA ILE A 222 -0.59 -4.74 -0.20
C ILE A 222 -0.73 -3.28 0.25
N ASN A 223 -0.42 -2.37 -0.67
CA ASN A 223 -0.63 -0.95 -0.44
C ASN A 223 -2.11 -0.65 -0.27
N GLN A 224 -2.45 0.39 0.51
CA GLN A 224 -3.84 0.83 0.61
C GLN A 224 -4.44 1.11 -0.78
N GLY A 225 -5.70 0.69 -0.99
CA GLY A 225 -6.37 0.83 -2.27
C GLY A 225 -6.03 -0.28 -3.27
N GLY A 226 -5.01 -1.09 -3.01
CA GLY A 226 -4.60 -2.17 -3.88
C GLY A 226 -5.60 -3.33 -3.90
N ASN A 227 -5.70 -3.94 -5.07
CA ASN A 227 -6.48 -5.15 -5.34
C ASN A 227 -5.57 -6.18 -6.03
N SER A 228 -5.44 -7.35 -5.41
CA SER A 228 -4.57 -8.43 -5.85
C SER A 228 -5.24 -9.76 -5.52
N GLY A 229 -4.58 -10.85 -5.89
CA GLY A 229 -5.07 -12.19 -5.67
C GLY A 229 -3.93 -13.19 -5.58
N GLN A 230 -4.16 -14.20 -4.75
CA GLN A 230 -3.45 -15.47 -4.77
C GLN A 230 -4.31 -16.45 -5.58
N LEU A 231 -3.96 -16.64 -6.85
CA LEU A 231 -4.71 -17.48 -7.78
C LEU A 231 -4.16 -18.91 -7.77
N PHE A 232 -5.06 -19.87 -7.97
CA PHE A 232 -4.72 -21.27 -7.93
C PHE A 232 -5.61 -22.11 -8.84
N ARG A 233 -5.06 -23.24 -9.29
CA ARG A 233 -5.63 -24.08 -10.37
C ARG A 233 -5.98 -23.25 -11.61
N THR A 234 -5.13 -22.28 -11.89
CA THR A 234 -5.36 -21.28 -12.93
C THR A 234 -5.10 -21.86 -14.32
N GLN A 235 -5.95 -21.56 -15.28
CA GLN A 235 -5.81 -21.92 -16.67
C GLN A 235 -5.92 -20.67 -17.54
N VAL A 236 -5.12 -20.60 -18.60
CA VAL A 236 -5.18 -19.51 -19.59
C VAL A 236 -5.91 -20.05 -20.82
N ILE A 237 -7.14 -19.60 -21.04
CA ILE A 237 -8.02 -20.05 -22.12
C ILE A 237 -8.33 -18.86 -23.01
N ALA A 238 -7.81 -18.85 -24.25
CA ALA A 238 -8.07 -17.80 -25.23
C ALA A 238 -7.93 -16.37 -24.64
N ASN A 239 -6.81 -16.11 -23.97
CA ASN A 239 -6.48 -14.85 -23.27
C ASN A 239 -7.33 -14.50 -22.04
N HIS A 240 -8.26 -15.38 -21.64
CA HIS A 240 -8.98 -15.28 -20.38
C HIS A 240 -8.36 -16.18 -19.33
N ILE A 241 -8.53 -15.80 -18.07
CA ILE A 241 -8.01 -16.54 -16.93
C ILE A 241 -9.19 -17.23 -16.25
N GLY A 242 -9.14 -18.55 -16.23
CA GLY A 242 -10.01 -19.41 -15.43
C GLY A 242 -9.26 -19.93 -14.20
N GLY A 243 -9.96 -20.28 -13.14
CA GLY A 243 -9.39 -20.85 -11.92
C GLY A 243 -10.13 -20.39 -10.67
N TYR A 244 -9.42 -20.48 -9.55
CA TYR A 244 -9.85 -19.89 -8.29
C TYR A 244 -8.92 -18.76 -7.88
N GLU A 245 -9.43 -17.88 -7.03
CA GLU A 245 -8.70 -16.76 -6.48
C GLU A 245 -9.05 -16.59 -5.00
N ALA A 246 -8.01 -16.56 -4.16
CA ALA A 246 -8.07 -16.07 -2.81
C ALA A 246 -7.68 -14.59 -2.81
N GLN A 247 -8.67 -13.73 -2.56
CA GLN A 247 -8.55 -12.28 -2.69
C GLN A 247 -7.47 -11.73 -1.75
N ILE A 248 -6.68 -10.76 -2.22
CA ILE A 248 -5.81 -9.90 -1.40
C ILE A 248 -6.23 -8.46 -1.67
N ASP A 249 -7.06 -7.90 -0.79
CA ASP A 249 -7.72 -6.62 -1.01
C ASP A 249 -7.53 -5.68 0.17
N SER A 250 -7.24 -4.43 -0.18
CA SER A 250 -7.27 -3.27 0.73
C SER A 250 -7.99 -2.08 0.12
N SER A 251 -8.77 -2.32 -0.94
CA SER A 251 -9.53 -1.33 -1.67
C SER A 251 -10.94 -1.14 -1.07
N MET A 252 -11.81 -0.45 -1.81
CA MET A 252 -13.23 -0.28 -1.46
C MET A 252 -14.11 -1.49 -1.86
N HIS A 253 -13.53 -2.55 -2.43
CA HIS A 253 -14.27 -3.76 -2.78
C HIS A 253 -14.96 -4.39 -1.56
N LYS A 254 -16.18 -4.92 -1.74
CA LYS A 254 -16.95 -5.52 -0.63
C LYS A 254 -16.31 -6.80 -0.09
N ALA A 255 -15.83 -7.65 -1.00
CA ALA A 255 -15.09 -8.85 -0.65
C ALA A 255 -13.63 -8.49 -0.36
N LYS A 256 -13.23 -8.73 0.89
CA LYS A 256 -11.91 -8.42 1.45
C LYS A 256 -10.95 -9.60 1.33
N THR A 257 -9.72 -9.37 1.77
CA THR A 257 -8.66 -10.39 1.84
C THR A 257 -9.18 -11.71 2.43
N GLY A 258 -8.88 -12.81 1.75
CA GLY A 258 -9.34 -14.16 2.09
C GLY A 258 -10.65 -14.60 1.44
N SER A 259 -11.39 -13.70 0.77
CA SER A 259 -12.58 -14.08 -0.01
C SER A 259 -12.22 -15.07 -1.13
N LEU A 260 -13.10 -16.04 -1.38
CA LEU A 260 -12.93 -17.01 -2.47
C LEU A 260 -13.75 -16.59 -3.69
N TYR A 261 -13.06 -16.52 -4.83
CA TYR A 261 -13.67 -16.39 -6.14
C TYR A 261 -13.44 -17.67 -6.95
N ILE A 262 -14.46 -18.05 -7.71
CA ILE A 262 -14.32 -18.89 -8.90
C ILE A 262 -14.28 -17.87 -10.05
N THR A 263 -13.11 -17.68 -10.66
CA THR A 263 -12.78 -16.47 -11.44
C THR A 263 -13.82 -16.13 -12.51
N GLY A 264 -14.17 -14.84 -12.65
CA GLY A 264 -15.08 -14.33 -13.69
C GLY A 264 -16.40 -13.75 -13.19
N GLY A 265 -16.61 -13.58 -11.88
CA GLY A 265 -17.88 -13.08 -11.36
C GLY A 265 -17.88 -12.68 -9.89
N ARG A 266 -19.00 -12.97 -9.20
CA ARG A 266 -19.17 -12.71 -7.77
C ARG A 266 -18.35 -13.70 -6.94
N PRO A 267 -17.91 -13.32 -5.72
CA PRO A 267 -17.25 -14.27 -4.84
C PRO A 267 -18.17 -15.45 -4.53
N ALA A 268 -17.62 -16.67 -4.52
CA ALA A 268 -18.30 -17.86 -4.03
C ALA A 268 -18.47 -17.81 -2.51
N VAL A 269 -17.48 -17.25 -1.82
CA VAL A 269 -17.54 -16.93 -0.38
C VAL A 269 -16.94 -15.55 -0.15
N ALA A 270 -17.73 -14.61 0.35
CA ALA A 270 -17.28 -13.26 0.64
C ALA A 270 -16.87 -13.11 2.11
N VAL A 271 -15.64 -12.68 2.34
CA VAL A 271 -15.18 -12.17 3.64
C VAL A 271 -15.38 -10.65 3.60
N GLU A 272 -16.37 -10.12 4.30
CA GLU A 272 -16.70 -8.69 4.22
C GLU A 272 -15.92 -7.83 5.23
N LYS A 273 -15.40 -8.46 6.29
CA LYS A 273 -14.62 -7.78 7.32
C LYS A 273 -13.18 -7.59 6.87
N THR A 274 -12.66 -6.38 7.06
CA THR A 274 -11.21 -6.15 6.97
C THR A 274 -10.50 -6.82 8.16
N LEU A 275 -9.80 -7.92 7.89
CA LEU A 275 -9.06 -8.70 8.90
C LEU A 275 -7.62 -8.24 9.07
N VAL A 276 -7.06 -7.60 8.04
CA VAL A 276 -5.66 -7.21 7.96
C VAL A 276 -5.61 -5.70 7.69
N PRO A 277 -4.91 -4.92 8.52
CA PRO A 277 -4.66 -3.51 8.24
C PRO A 277 -3.89 -3.32 6.93
N VAL A 278 -4.14 -2.22 6.23
CA VAL A 278 -3.36 -1.84 5.03
C VAL A 278 -1.87 -1.71 5.35
N ASP A 279 -1.00 -1.93 4.37
CA ASP A 279 0.46 -1.84 4.55
C ASP A 279 1.04 -2.74 5.66
N THR A 280 0.33 -3.80 6.05
CA THR A 280 0.84 -4.80 6.99
C THR A 280 1.06 -6.15 6.32
N TRP A 281 2.09 -6.86 6.77
CA TRP A 281 2.35 -8.22 6.32
C TRP A 281 1.26 -9.15 6.86
N LEU A 282 0.69 -9.95 5.97
CA LEU A 282 -0.25 -11.02 6.28
C LEU A 282 0.29 -12.36 5.79
N THR A 283 -0.14 -13.43 6.44
CA THR A 283 -0.02 -14.78 5.88
C THR A 283 -1.38 -15.18 5.30
N GLN A 284 -1.41 -15.62 4.04
CA GLN A 284 -2.58 -16.23 3.44
C GLN A 284 -2.23 -17.65 2.98
N GLU A 285 -3.07 -18.59 3.38
CA GLU A 285 -2.92 -20.01 3.09
C GLU A 285 -4.14 -20.49 2.30
N VAL A 286 -3.90 -21.17 1.18
CA VAL A 286 -4.92 -21.89 0.42
C VAL A 286 -4.62 -23.37 0.52
N ILE A 287 -5.55 -24.15 1.06
CA ILE A 287 -5.47 -25.61 1.11
C ILE A 287 -6.55 -26.14 0.17
N ALA A 288 -6.13 -26.74 -0.94
CA ALA A 288 -7.02 -27.33 -1.94
C ALA A 288 -6.80 -28.84 -1.97
N GLN A 289 -7.83 -29.62 -1.64
CA GLN A 289 -7.82 -31.08 -1.62
C GLN A 289 -9.10 -31.60 -2.28
N GLY A 290 -8.98 -32.23 -3.45
CA GLY A 290 -10.14 -32.56 -4.28
C GLY A 290 -10.91 -31.30 -4.63
N ASN A 291 -12.19 -31.23 -4.29
CA ASN A 291 -13.03 -30.04 -4.45
C ASN A 291 -13.22 -29.24 -3.15
N HIS A 292 -12.49 -29.58 -2.09
CA HIS A 292 -12.51 -28.85 -0.83
C HIS A 292 -11.42 -27.77 -0.82
N ILE A 293 -11.83 -26.54 -0.54
CA ILE A 293 -10.98 -25.35 -0.52
C ILE A 293 -11.12 -24.70 0.86
N ILE A 294 -9.99 -24.58 1.56
CA ILE A 294 -9.89 -23.82 2.80
C ILE A 294 -8.96 -22.63 2.54
N ILE A 295 -9.40 -21.44 2.97
CA ILE A 295 -8.55 -20.24 2.99
C ILE A 295 -8.37 -19.79 4.43
N LYS A 296 -7.12 -19.52 4.81
CA LYS A 296 -6.78 -18.91 6.09
C LYS A 296 -6.07 -17.59 5.89
N VAL A 297 -6.36 -16.65 6.78
CA VAL A 297 -5.66 -15.36 6.88
C VAL A 297 -5.12 -15.24 8.30
N ASN A 298 -3.80 -15.06 8.44
CA ASN A 298 -3.08 -15.02 9.72
C ASN A 298 -3.43 -16.21 10.64
N GLY A 299 -3.53 -17.41 10.06
CA GLY A 299 -3.87 -18.65 10.76
C GLY A 299 -5.36 -18.85 11.07
N GLN A 300 -6.20 -17.84 10.90
CA GLN A 300 -7.65 -17.95 11.06
C GLN A 300 -8.29 -18.50 9.77
N THR A 301 -9.05 -19.59 9.85
CA THR A 301 -9.88 -20.06 8.74
C THR A 301 -11.00 -19.05 8.47
N VAL A 302 -11.04 -18.54 7.24
CA VAL A 302 -12.04 -17.55 6.78
C VAL A 302 -12.94 -18.09 5.66
N VAL A 303 -12.47 -19.14 4.97
CA VAL A 303 -13.26 -19.90 4.01
C VAL A 303 -13.05 -21.39 4.27
N ASP A 304 -14.16 -22.12 4.27
CA ASP A 304 -14.23 -23.58 4.22
C ASP A 304 -15.35 -23.90 3.22
N TYR A 305 -14.97 -24.32 2.01
CA TYR A 305 -15.86 -24.36 0.86
C TYR A 305 -15.70 -25.65 0.04
N ILE A 306 -16.83 -26.27 -0.30
CA ILE A 306 -16.89 -27.43 -1.20
C ILE A 306 -17.46 -26.95 -2.54
N ASP A 307 -16.63 -27.00 -3.59
CA ASP A 307 -17.09 -26.77 -4.95
C ASP A 307 -17.78 -28.03 -5.48
N LYS A 308 -19.11 -28.07 -5.45
CA LYS A 308 -19.89 -29.25 -5.88
C LYS A 308 -19.67 -29.61 -7.34
N ASP A 309 -19.38 -28.62 -8.18
CA ASP A 309 -19.15 -28.81 -9.61
C ASP A 309 -17.70 -29.22 -9.90
N ASN A 310 -16.82 -29.12 -8.89
CA ASN A 310 -15.38 -29.39 -9.01
C ASN A 310 -14.79 -28.65 -10.23
N THR A 311 -15.11 -27.35 -10.31
CA THR A 311 -14.99 -26.49 -11.50
C THR A 311 -13.58 -26.51 -12.07
N TRP A 312 -12.56 -26.37 -11.21
CA TRP A 312 -11.16 -26.40 -11.59
C TRP A 312 -10.40 -27.45 -10.76
N LYS A 313 -9.83 -28.44 -11.45
CA LYS A 313 -9.14 -29.57 -10.79
C LYS A 313 -7.64 -29.36 -10.66
N ARG A 314 -7.02 -28.76 -11.68
CA ARG A 314 -5.58 -28.50 -11.74
C ARG A 314 -5.28 -27.24 -12.55
N GLY A 315 -4.11 -26.65 -12.33
CA GLY A 315 -3.64 -25.48 -13.08
C GLY A 315 -2.41 -24.84 -12.46
N TYR A 316 -2.04 -23.67 -12.97
CA TYR A 316 -1.00 -22.82 -12.41
C TYR A 316 -1.36 -22.35 -10.99
N LEU A 317 -0.33 -22.09 -10.19
CA LEU A 317 -0.38 -21.10 -9.11
C LEU A 317 0.04 -19.74 -9.68
N ALA A 318 -0.62 -18.66 -9.30
CA ALA A 318 -0.29 -17.33 -9.79
C ALA A 318 -0.51 -16.22 -8.75
N LEU A 319 0.18 -15.10 -8.95
CA LEU A 319 0.02 -13.85 -8.20
C LEU A 319 -0.49 -12.77 -9.16
N GLN A 320 -1.34 -11.86 -8.67
CA GLN A 320 -1.98 -10.85 -9.53
C GLN A 320 -1.63 -9.42 -9.12
N VAL A 321 -1.53 -8.55 -10.13
CA VAL A 321 -1.73 -7.10 -10.01
C VAL A 321 -3.03 -6.80 -10.74
N PHE A 322 -4.07 -6.29 -10.05
CA PHE A 322 -5.38 -6.13 -10.68
C PHE A 322 -5.48 -4.86 -11.53
N ASP A 323 -4.93 -3.75 -11.01
CA ASP A 323 -5.10 -2.40 -11.57
C ASP A 323 -3.86 -1.51 -11.31
N PRO A 324 -3.83 -0.29 -11.89
CA PRO A 324 -2.71 0.64 -11.72
C PRO A 324 -2.45 1.15 -10.30
N ALA A 325 -3.46 1.09 -9.43
CA ALA A 325 -3.33 1.52 -8.04
C ALA A 325 -2.67 0.43 -7.18
N THR A 326 -2.53 -0.79 -7.70
CA THR A 326 -2.03 -1.94 -6.96
C THR A 326 -0.50 -1.98 -6.95
N VAL A 327 0.03 -2.01 -5.74
CA VAL A 327 1.39 -2.41 -5.40
C VAL A 327 1.30 -3.52 -4.36
N VAL A 328 1.57 -4.74 -4.80
CA VAL A 328 1.58 -5.92 -3.94
C VAL A 328 3.01 -6.41 -3.76
N GLN A 329 3.32 -6.85 -2.55
CA GLN A 329 4.64 -7.30 -2.14
C GLN A 329 4.53 -8.70 -1.54
N PHE A 330 5.45 -9.58 -1.89
CA PHE A 330 5.55 -10.95 -1.38
C PHE A 330 6.97 -11.21 -0.90
N ARG A 331 7.13 -11.65 0.35
CA ARG A 331 8.44 -12.05 0.89
C ARG A 331 8.63 -13.54 0.99
N ARG A 332 7.52 -14.29 0.92
CA ARG A 332 7.49 -15.74 1.01
C ARG A 332 6.37 -16.28 0.15
N VAL A 333 6.71 -17.25 -0.71
CA VAL A 333 5.76 -17.94 -1.58
C VAL A 333 6.20 -19.40 -1.64
N GLU A 334 5.39 -20.29 -1.09
CA GLU A 334 5.74 -21.71 -0.94
C GLU A 334 4.53 -22.59 -1.18
N VAL A 335 4.76 -23.82 -1.62
CA VAL A 335 3.70 -24.82 -1.82
C VAL A 335 4.12 -26.17 -1.26
N LYS A 336 3.18 -26.89 -0.65
CA LYS A 336 3.31 -28.30 -0.31
C LYS A 336 2.26 -29.10 -1.05
N GLU A 337 2.69 -30.03 -1.91
CA GLU A 337 1.76 -30.95 -2.57
C GLU A 337 1.19 -31.94 -1.56
N LEU A 338 -0.11 -32.23 -1.70
CA LEU A 338 -0.83 -33.13 -0.83
C LEU A 338 -1.14 -34.43 -1.59
N LYS A 339 -1.09 -35.56 -0.89
CA LYS A 339 -1.46 -36.84 -1.48
C LYS A 339 -2.95 -36.82 -1.85
N PRO A 340 -3.36 -37.47 -2.96
CA PRO A 340 -4.77 -37.73 -3.21
C PRO A 340 -5.42 -38.42 -2.00
N GLN A 341 -6.69 -38.09 -1.74
CA GLN A 341 -7.49 -38.79 -0.73
C GLN A 341 -7.90 -40.18 -1.21
#